data_AF-A0A7J3EE06-F1
#
_entry.id   AF-A0A7J3EE06-F1
#
_cell.length_a   1.000
_cell.length_b   1.000
_cell.length_c   1.000
_cell.angle_alpha   90.00
_cell.angle_beta   90.00
_cell.angle_gamma   90.00
#
_symmetry.space_group_name_H-M   'P 1'
#
loop_
_entity.id
_entity.type
_entity.pdbx_description
1 polymer ?
#
loop_
_entity_poly.entity_id
_entity_poly.type
_entity_poly.pdbx_seq_one_letter_code
_entity_poly.pdbx_strand_id
1 'polypeptide(L)'
;MVTVSVRSESFLLNGKPTYIDVPNVNPRAIGMLLNTRMVQALFEDENSETQKLWCYPDGSEFDPERNVNEFIEMLPLYKAYG
;
A
#
# COMPACT_ATOMS: atom_id res chain seq x y z
N MET A 1 2.04 -15.74 -13.13
CA MET A 1 1.16 -15.50 -11.97
C MET A 1 1.92 -15.93 -10.73
N VAL A 2 2.00 -15.08 -9.70
CA VAL A 2 2.64 -15.46 -8.42
C VAL A 2 1.59 -16.15 -7.56
N THR A 3 1.94 -17.27 -6.94
CA THR A 3 1.07 -17.95 -5.97
C THR A 3 1.50 -17.60 -4.55
N VAL A 4 0.53 -17.24 -3.72
CA VAL A 4 0.72 -16.95 -2.30
C VAL A 4 0.07 -18.08 -1.50
N SER A 5 0.81 -18.66 -0.56
CA SER A 5 0.28 -19.65 0.38
C SER A 5 0.88 -19.49 1.77
N VAL A 6 0.27 -20.14 2.75
CA VAL A 6 0.74 -20.18 4.14
C VAL A 6 0.97 -21.64 4.53
N ARG A 7 2.13 -21.93 5.13
CA ARG A 7 2.45 -23.25 5.71
C ARG A 7 2.92 -23.04 7.15
N SER A 8 2.12 -23.53 8.10
CA SER A 8 2.32 -23.25 9.52
C SER A 8 2.36 -21.74 9.76
N GLU A 9 3.48 -21.18 10.24
CA GLU A 9 3.64 -19.74 10.50
C GLU A 9 4.35 -18.99 9.36
N SER A 10 4.68 -19.67 8.26
CA SER A 10 5.44 -19.08 7.16
C SER A 10 4.55 -18.73 5.95
N PHE A 11 4.76 -17.54 5.41
CA PHE A 11 4.26 -17.08 4.12
C PHE A 11 5.19 -17.55 3.00
N LEU A 12 4.60 -18.02 1.90
CA LEU A 12 5.32 -18.55 0.75
C LEU A 12 4.92 -17.81 -0.53
N LEU A 13 5.92 -17.47 -1.33
CA LEU A 13 5.78 -16.99 -2.70
C LEU A 13 6.29 -18.10 -3.63
N ASN A 14 5.42 -18.62 -4.49
CA ASN A 14 5.72 -19.73 -5.40
C ASN A 14 6.32 -20.96 -4.66
N GLY A 15 5.77 -21.27 -3.47
CA GLY A 15 6.21 -22.39 -2.65
C GLY A 15 7.52 -22.18 -1.88
N LYS A 16 8.15 -21.00 -1.96
CA LYS A 16 9.34 -20.63 -1.20
C LYS A 16 9.00 -19.64 -0.08
N PRO A 17 9.59 -19.75 1.13
CA PRO A 17 9.39 -18.74 2.17
C PRO A 17 9.73 -17.33 1.68
N THR A 18 8.99 -16.32 2.14
CA THR A 18 9.32 -14.92 1.89
C THR A 18 10.75 -14.60 2.33
N TYR A 19 11.40 -13.67 1.63
CA TYR A 19 12.76 -13.20 1.86
C TYR A 19 13.90 -14.22 1.73
N ILE A 20 13.65 -15.48 1.35
CA ILE A 20 14.69 -16.52 1.29
C ILE A 20 15.84 -16.20 0.32
N ASP A 21 15.52 -15.49 -0.76
CA ASP A 21 16.49 -15.11 -1.81
C ASP A 21 17.08 -13.70 -1.57
N VAL A 22 16.79 -13.05 -0.43
CA VAL A 22 17.31 -11.71 -0.08
C VAL A 22 18.71 -11.82 0.53
N PRO A 23 19.75 -11.19 -0.05
CA PRO A 23 21.11 -11.24 0.50
C PRO A 23 21.18 -10.66 1.92
N ASN A 24 21.91 -11.33 2.82
CA ASN A 24 22.13 -10.91 4.22
C ASN A 24 20.83 -10.68 5.02
N VAL A 25 19.73 -11.36 4.65
CA VAL A 25 18.47 -11.26 5.40
C VAL A 25 18.64 -11.76 6.83
N ASN A 26 17.97 -11.09 7.78
CA ASN A 26 17.81 -11.63 9.12
C ASN A 26 17.11 -13.00 9.03
N PRO A 27 17.71 -14.10 9.53
CA PRO A 27 17.11 -15.43 9.45
C PRO A 27 15.72 -15.52 10.08
N ARG A 28 15.42 -14.65 11.06
CA ARG A 28 14.09 -14.57 11.70
C ARG A 28 13.02 -13.95 10.80
N ALA A 29 13.41 -13.21 9.77
CA ALA A 29 12.47 -12.59 8.82
C ALA A 29 11.99 -13.58 7.75
N ILE A 30 12.71 -14.69 7.53
CA ILE A 30 12.37 -15.67 6.51
C ILE A 30 10.99 -16.26 6.80
N GLY A 31 10.10 -16.23 5.80
CA GLY A 31 8.72 -16.71 5.95
C GLY A 31 7.80 -15.74 6.70
N MET A 32 8.25 -14.58 7.17
CA MET A 32 7.36 -13.59 7.76
C MET A 32 6.55 -12.85 6.69
N LEU A 33 5.35 -12.37 7.06
CA LEU A 33 4.62 -11.43 6.21
C LEU A 33 5.37 -10.09 6.15
N LEU A 34 5.29 -9.42 5.00
CA LEU A 34 5.79 -8.07 4.87
C LEU A 34 5.02 -7.13 5.80
N ASN A 35 5.68 -6.66 6.86
CA ASN A 35 5.19 -5.53 7.63
C ASN A 35 5.70 -4.25 7.00
N THR A 36 4.78 -3.38 6.61
CA THR A 36 5.10 -2.06 6.12
C THR A 36 4.26 -1.03 6.87
N ARG A 37 4.89 0.06 7.29
CA ARG A 37 4.20 1.24 7.82
C ARG A 37 4.10 2.22 6.68
N MET A 38 2.97 2.22 5.98
CA MET A 38 2.71 3.15 4.89
C MET A 38 1.50 4.00 5.20
N VAL A 39 1.54 5.24 4.74
CA VAL A 39 0.36 6.08 4.58
C VAL A 39 0.01 6.01 3.10
N GLN A 40 -1.18 5.49 2.78
CA GLN A 40 -1.68 5.53 1.41
C GLN A 40 -2.28 6.90 1.16
N ALA A 41 -1.70 7.61 0.19
CA ALA A 41 -2.17 8.91 -0.25
C ALA A 41 -3.32 8.83 -1.25
N LEU A 42 -3.50 7.65 -1.87
CA LEU A 42 -4.44 7.40 -2.95
C LEU A 42 -5.48 6.38 -2.50
N PHE A 43 -6.73 6.65 -2.84
CA PHE A 43 -7.82 5.68 -2.79
C PHE A 43 -8.47 5.61 -4.18
N GLU A 44 -8.63 4.43 -4.75
CA GLU A 44 -9.35 4.22 -6.00
C GLU A 44 -10.50 3.26 -5.70
N ASP A 45 -11.72 3.82 -5.63
CA ASP A 45 -12.92 3.05 -5.31
C ASP A 45 -13.60 2.57 -6.59
N GLU A 46 -13.35 1.32 -6.99
CA GLU A 46 -14.02 0.71 -8.15
C GLU A 46 -15.51 0.42 -7.90
N ASN A 47 -16.00 0.57 -6.66
CA ASN A 47 -17.40 0.34 -6.35
C ASN A 47 -18.25 1.57 -6.73
N SER A 48 -19.02 1.41 -7.81
CA SER A 48 -19.93 2.46 -8.30
C SER A 48 -20.96 2.98 -7.28
N GLU A 49 -21.29 2.20 -6.25
CA GLU A 49 -22.24 2.62 -5.21
C GLU A 49 -21.62 3.61 -4.21
N THR A 50 -20.31 3.49 -3.97
CA THR A 50 -19.58 4.26 -2.95
C THR A 50 -18.63 5.30 -3.53
N GLN A 51 -18.22 5.20 -4.80
CA GLN A 51 -17.28 6.14 -5.43
C GLN A 51 -17.70 7.63 -5.28
N LYS A 52 -19.02 7.90 -5.33
CA LYS A 52 -19.60 9.25 -5.20
C LYS A 52 -19.44 9.87 -3.80
N LEU A 53 -19.11 9.06 -2.79
CA LEU A 53 -18.84 9.54 -1.44
C LEU A 53 -17.50 10.26 -1.34
N TRP A 54 -16.66 10.16 -2.37
CA TRP A 54 -15.32 10.73 -2.44
C TRP A 54 -15.23 12.01 -3.29
N CYS A 55 -16.37 12.59 -3.69
CA CYS A 55 -16.38 13.87 -4.39
C CYS A 55 -15.68 14.96 -3.56
N TYR A 56 -14.96 15.83 -4.25
CA TYR A 56 -14.26 16.94 -3.62
C TYR A 56 -15.25 17.94 -3.00
N PRO A 57 -14.82 18.75 -2.01
CA PRO A 57 -15.68 19.78 -1.41
C PRO A 57 -16.19 20.82 -2.42
N ASP A 58 -15.52 20.98 -3.56
CA ASP A 58 -15.95 21.84 -4.67
C ASP A 58 -17.02 21.19 -5.58
N GLY A 59 -17.42 19.95 -5.27
CA GLY A 59 -18.44 19.19 -5.99
C GLY A 59 -17.92 18.43 -7.20
N SER A 60 -16.62 18.48 -7.51
CA SER A 60 -16.05 17.67 -8.59
C SER A 60 -16.02 16.19 -8.21
N GLU A 61 -16.12 15.31 -9.21
CA GLU A 61 -15.88 13.88 -9.02
C GLU A 61 -14.45 13.63 -8.52
N PHE A 62 -14.27 12.50 -7.83
CA PHE A 62 -12.94 12.06 -7.41
C PHE A 62 -12.07 11.80 -8.63
N ASP A 63 -10.86 12.34 -8.62
CA ASP A 63 -9.83 12.11 -9.64
C ASP A 63 -8.57 11.64 -8.91
N PRO A 64 -8.11 10.40 -9.15
CA PRO A 64 -6.93 9.85 -8.48
C PRO A 64 -5.65 10.65 -8.78
N GLU A 65 -5.52 11.23 -9.97
CA GLU A 65 -4.34 12.02 -10.34
C GLU A 65 -4.34 13.36 -9.61
N ARG A 66 -5.49 14.04 -9.55
CA ARG A 66 -5.65 15.25 -8.74
C ARG A 66 -5.31 14.99 -7.28
N ASN A 67 -5.82 13.91 -6.70
CA ASN A 67 -5.63 13.56 -5.29
C ASN A 67 -4.14 13.35 -4.96
N VAL A 68 -3.41 12.62 -5.81
CA VAL A 68 -1.97 12.38 -5.64
C VAL A 68 -1.16 13.66 -5.78
N ASN A 69 -1.48 14.51 -6.77
CA ASN A 69 -0.79 15.78 -6.96
C ASN A 69 -0.98 16.71 -5.76
N GLU A 70 -2.21 16.91 -5.30
CA GLU A 70 -2.52 17.74 -4.13
C GLU A 70 -1.86 17.19 -2.85
N PHE A 71 -1.82 15.85 -2.67
CA PHE A 71 -1.08 15.24 -1.56
C PHE A 71 0.41 15.55 -1.61
N ILE A 72 1.05 15.43 -2.78
CA ILE A 72 2.48 15.71 -2.97
C ILE A 72 2.78 17.18 -2.67
N GLU A 73 1.90 18.09 -3.09
CA GLU A 73 2.01 19.53 -2.79
C GLU A 73 1.96 19.82 -1.28
N MET A 74 1.29 18.98 -0.49
CA MET A 74 1.20 19.10 0.96
C MET A 74 2.39 18.49 1.71
N LEU A 75 3.21 17.64 1.09
CA LEU A 75 4.36 16.98 1.74
C LEU A 75 5.40 17.97 2.31
N PRO A 76 5.76 19.08 1.66
CA PRO A 76 6.64 20.09 2.25
C PRO A 76 6.07 20.68 3.55
N LEU A 77 4.76 20.94 3.60
CA LEU A 77 4.09 21.45 4.79
C LEU A 77 4.07 20.40 5.89
N TYR A 78 3.66 19.17 5.56
CA TYR A 78 3.70 18.02 6.48
C TYR A 78 5.09 17.89 7.12
N LYS A 79 6.15 17.90 6.31
CA LYS A 79 7.54 17.85 6.78
C LYS A 79 7.89 18.99 7.76
N ALA A 80 7.31 20.18 7.61
CA ALA A 80 7.58 21.32 8.48
C ALA A 80 6.93 21.18 9.87
N TYR A 81 5.84 20.40 10.00
CA TYR A 81 5.07 20.28 11.24
C TYR A 81 5.14 18.91 11.93
N GLY A 82 5.51 17.84 11.21
CA GLY A 82 5.61 16.47 11.74
C GLY A 82 4.27 15.76 11.84
#